data_AF-A0A3S0NVK7-F1
#
_entry.id   AF-A0A3S0NVK7-F1
#
_cell.length_a   1.000
_cell.length_b   1.000
_cell.length_c   1.000
_cell.angle_alpha   90.00
_cell.angle_beta   90.00
_cell.angle_gamma   90.00
#
_symmetry.space_group_name_H-M   'P 1'
#
loop_
_entity.id
_entity.type
_entity.pdbx_description
1 polymer ?
#
loop_
_entity_poly.entity_id
_entity_poly.type
_entity_poly.pdbx_seq_one_letter_code
_entity_poly.pdbx_strand_id
1 'polypeptide(L)'
;MKIKNLLVTFAILFIALISGCAKDDFQEIDGVCPEVVSTSPENGAINVALDKSITVIFNEEMNASTFNQSSFTLQGSTLVTGTVSFSGTTATLDPTSPLSANTTYTGKIKTSVKDVMGNALQVDYVWTFSTGSTVTPMVIETDPLNNATNVFLNKVVAAEFNMPMNQATVNATNFTLKQGTNSVAGTVTYNGTKAYFVPSIALTVNTVYTSTITTGVKNIQGTSLANNFVWTFTTGTTSGPSVVTTDPENNSSGIALNKTITAGFSVEMDPTTISNSTFTLKNGTTAVAGAISYSGTTLSFIPTSPLIAGTTYTATISTAAKNLAGTPLANDYVWNFSTSSNLVGNTVNLGSAEKFGILSGVGVSNNAGFSVINNMDVGISPGVRSSITGFPPAVIINGAIYASDDTAPVGIAALLTQAKLDLTNAYLFAEGASYSAPITVSGDQGGKTLVAGIYKSTSTLLVQNGDLTLTGSATDVWIFQVASAFTTVGGAGGNIKLSGGALAKNVYWQTGSSATIGDYTKFEGNILALQSITMGAYSTANGRMLARNGAVVMTHTNIISKP
;
A
#
# COMPACT_ATOMS: atom_id res chain seq x y z
N MET A 1 82.75 7.11 71.25
CA MET A 1 81.32 7.31 71.55
C MET A 1 80.57 7.77 70.29
N LYS A 2 80.41 6.93 69.25
CA LYS A 2 79.63 7.24 68.02
C LYS A 2 79.13 6.00 67.25
N ILE A 3 78.96 4.85 67.90
CA ILE A 3 78.53 3.60 67.22
C ILE A 3 77.15 3.10 67.71
N LYS A 4 76.72 3.45 68.94
CA LYS A 4 75.41 3.03 69.46
C LYS A 4 74.20 3.79 68.87
N ASN A 5 74.39 4.98 68.29
CA ASN A 5 73.29 5.73 67.66
C ASN A 5 73.00 5.32 66.20
N LEU A 6 73.89 4.56 65.54
CA LEU A 6 73.71 4.18 64.13
C LEU A 6 72.80 2.95 63.96
N LEU A 7 72.78 2.04 64.95
CA LEU A 7 71.97 0.82 64.93
C LEU A 7 70.48 1.09 65.18
N VAL A 8 70.14 2.12 65.96
CA VAL A 8 68.73 2.52 66.19
C VAL A 8 68.13 3.16 64.93
N THR A 9 68.93 3.89 64.14
CA THR A 9 68.47 4.52 62.88
C THR A 9 68.26 3.50 61.76
N PHE A 10 69.07 2.42 61.72
CA PHE A 10 68.90 1.35 60.73
C PHE A 10 67.69 0.45 61.02
N ALA A 11 67.35 0.23 62.29
CA ALA A 11 66.18 -0.57 62.67
C ALA A 11 64.85 0.13 62.35
N ILE A 12 64.78 1.47 62.47
CA ILE A 12 63.59 2.25 62.11
C ILE A 12 63.45 2.37 60.58
N LEU A 13 64.57 2.44 59.85
CA LEU A 13 64.55 2.46 58.38
C LEU A 13 64.11 1.10 57.78
N PHE A 14 64.40 -0.02 58.44
CA PHE A 14 63.93 -1.34 58.00
C PHE A 14 62.45 -1.60 58.30
N ILE A 15 61.86 -1.00 59.34
CA ILE A 15 60.42 -1.10 59.62
C ILE A 15 59.58 -0.24 58.65
N ALA A 16 60.15 0.84 58.10
CA ALA A 16 59.49 1.67 57.08
C ALA A 16 59.52 1.06 55.65
N LEU A 17 60.29 -0.01 55.42
CA LEU A 17 60.46 -0.65 54.10
C LEU A 17 59.60 -1.92 53.89
N ILE A 18 58.75 -2.29 54.86
CA ILE A 18 57.90 -3.51 54.79
C ILE A 18 56.39 -3.21 54.75
N SER A 19 55.99 -1.93 54.64
CA SER A 19 54.58 -1.52 54.58
C SER A 19 54.22 -0.74 53.30
N GLY A 20 54.92 -1.04 52.20
CA GLY A 20 54.69 -0.44 50.89
C GLY A 20 54.53 -1.45 49.75
N CYS A 21 54.18 -2.70 50.04
CA CYS A 21 53.62 -3.59 49.03
C CYS A 21 52.10 -3.41 49.04
N ALA A 22 51.61 -2.36 48.37
CA ALA A 22 50.27 -2.46 47.82
C ALA A 22 50.31 -3.65 46.86
N LYS A 23 49.53 -4.68 47.18
CA LYS A 23 49.12 -5.69 46.21
C LYS A 23 48.46 -4.88 45.09
N ASP A 24 49.17 -4.74 43.97
CA ASP A 24 48.53 -4.27 42.74
C ASP A 24 47.61 -5.42 42.33
N ASP A 25 46.35 -5.35 42.74
CA ASP A 25 45.28 -6.17 42.16
C ASP A 25 45.07 -5.66 40.73
N PHE A 26 46.05 -5.94 39.86
CA PHE A 26 45.84 -5.87 38.42
C PHE A 26 44.89 -7.00 38.08
N GLN A 27 43.60 -6.68 38.10
CA GLN A 27 42.57 -7.47 37.44
C GLN A 27 42.79 -7.27 35.94
N GLU A 28 43.42 -8.25 35.29
CA GLU A 28 43.48 -8.32 33.83
C GLU A 28 42.03 -8.44 33.34
N ILE A 29 41.46 -7.31 32.90
CA ILE A 29 40.17 -7.32 32.21
C ILE A 29 40.48 -7.90 30.84
N ASP A 30 40.18 -9.18 30.65
CA ASP A 30 40.27 -9.90 29.38
C ASP A 30 39.25 -9.27 28.41
N GLY A 31 39.65 -8.17 27.77
CA GLY A 31 38.87 -7.42 26.79
C GLY A 31 39.26 -7.84 25.38
N VAL A 32 38.26 -8.14 24.55
CA VAL A 32 38.50 -8.38 23.12
C VAL A 32 39.05 -7.10 22.51
N CYS A 33 40.07 -7.21 21.65
CA CYS A 33 40.59 -6.04 20.95
C CYS A 33 39.64 -5.70 19.78
N PRO A 34 39.42 -4.41 19.49
CA PRO A 34 38.67 -3.99 18.32
C PRO A 34 39.19 -4.58 17.02
N GLU A 35 38.28 -5.08 16.19
CA GLU A 35 38.54 -5.59 14.84
C GLU A 35 37.50 -5.01 13.86
N VAL A 36 37.95 -4.73 12.63
CA VAL A 36 37.06 -4.35 11.53
C VAL A 36 36.44 -5.62 10.94
N VAL A 37 35.11 -5.74 11.07
CA VAL A 37 34.33 -6.86 10.53
C VAL A 37 34.04 -6.68 9.04
N SER A 38 33.70 -5.46 8.62
CA SER A 38 33.41 -5.18 7.21
C SER A 38 33.51 -3.69 6.87
N THR A 39 33.63 -3.40 5.58
CA THR A 39 33.62 -2.03 5.03
C THR A 39 32.61 -1.91 3.90
N SER A 40 31.99 -0.74 3.78
CA SER A 40 31.24 -0.34 2.58
C SER A 40 31.82 0.97 2.05
N PRO A 41 32.43 1.00 0.86
CA PRO A 41 32.62 -0.12 -0.07
C PRO A 41 33.52 -1.24 0.47
N GLU A 42 33.30 -2.46 0.00
CA GLU A 42 34.16 -3.61 0.29
C GLU A 42 35.55 -3.43 -0.34
N ASN A 43 36.56 -4.11 0.21
CA ASN A 43 37.91 -4.08 -0.32
C ASN A 43 37.94 -4.62 -1.76
N GLY A 44 38.47 -3.82 -2.70
CA GLY A 44 38.52 -4.12 -4.13
C GLY A 44 37.25 -3.80 -4.90
N ALA A 45 36.23 -3.17 -4.28
CA ALA A 45 35.01 -2.80 -5.00
C ALA A 45 35.30 -1.86 -6.19
N ILE A 46 34.61 -2.09 -7.31
CA ILE A 46 34.68 -1.25 -8.52
C ILE A 46 33.34 -0.58 -8.79
N ASN A 47 33.33 0.47 -9.61
CA ASN A 47 32.14 1.24 -9.96
C ASN A 47 31.38 1.80 -8.74
N VAL A 48 32.13 2.16 -7.69
CA VAL A 48 31.56 2.80 -6.51
C VAL A 48 30.95 4.15 -6.92
N ALA A 49 29.74 4.43 -6.43
CA ALA A 49 29.04 5.69 -6.67
C ALA A 49 29.85 6.89 -6.12
N LEU A 50 29.78 8.01 -6.82
CA LEU A 50 30.59 9.19 -6.48
C LEU A 50 30.13 9.88 -5.19
N ASP A 51 28.88 9.67 -4.77
CA ASP A 51 28.27 10.22 -3.55
C ASP A 51 28.29 9.23 -2.37
N LYS A 52 29.05 8.14 -2.48
CA LYS A 52 29.05 7.08 -1.48
C LYS A 52 29.66 7.54 -0.16
N SER A 53 28.86 7.49 0.91
CA SER A 53 29.35 7.47 2.30
C SER A 53 30.12 6.19 2.57
N ILE A 54 31.23 6.31 3.27
CA ILE A 54 32.13 5.20 3.57
C ILE A 54 31.86 4.71 4.98
N THR A 55 31.49 3.45 5.13
CA THR A 55 31.20 2.86 6.44
C THR A 55 32.16 1.73 6.79
N VAL A 56 32.43 1.58 8.08
CA VAL A 56 33.25 0.51 8.67
C VAL A 56 32.51 -0.04 9.88
N ILE A 57 32.30 -1.36 9.92
CA ILE A 57 31.63 -2.06 11.03
C ILE A 57 32.69 -2.77 11.86
N PHE A 58 32.62 -2.61 13.17
CA PHE A 58 33.51 -3.24 14.15
C PHE A 58 32.83 -4.42 14.84
N ASN A 59 33.63 -5.30 15.44
CA ASN A 59 33.19 -6.46 16.22
C ASN A 59 32.49 -6.07 17.54
N GLU A 60 32.69 -4.83 18.00
CA GLU A 60 32.20 -4.32 19.27
C GLU A 60 31.92 -2.81 19.26
N GLU A 61 31.38 -2.32 20.36
CA GLU A 61 31.12 -0.89 20.56
C GLU A 61 32.42 -0.13 20.79
N MET A 62 32.62 0.95 20.02
CA MET A 62 33.83 1.76 20.10
C MET A 62 33.62 3.07 20.84
N ASN A 63 34.69 3.66 21.36
CA ASN A 63 34.65 5.01 21.88
C ASN A 63 34.56 6.02 20.73
N ALA A 64 33.35 6.55 20.53
CA ALA A 64 33.03 7.53 19.50
C ALA A 64 33.95 8.76 19.48
N SER A 65 34.48 9.20 20.63
CA SER A 65 35.38 10.37 20.68
C SER A 65 36.74 10.14 20.02
N THR A 66 37.09 8.88 19.72
CA THR A 66 38.35 8.52 19.05
C THR A 66 38.22 8.54 17.52
N PHE A 67 37.01 8.71 16.98
CA PHE A 67 36.74 8.81 15.55
C PHE A 67 36.74 10.27 15.10
N ASN A 68 37.66 10.61 14.19
CA ASN A 68 37.78 11.91 13.56
C ASN A 68 38.53 11.77 12.22
N GLN A 69 38.71 12.87 11.49
CA GLN A 69 39.35 12.85 10.16
C GLN A 69 40.82 12.40 10.18
N SER A 70 41.48 12.38 11.34
CA SER A 70 42.85 11.87 11.45
C SER A 70 42.89 10.36 11.69
N SER A 71 41.83 9.76 12.27
CA SER A 71 41.75 8.33 12.60
C SER A 71 40.96 7.51 11.57
N PHE A 72 40.00 8.11 10.86
CA PHE A 72 39.35 7.56 9.68
C PHE A 72 39.65 8.45 8.46
N THR A 73 40.54 7.98 7.59
CA THR A 73 40.99 8.71 6.40
C THR A 73 40.57 8.01 5.11
N LEU A 74 40.27 8.79 4.07
CA LEU A 74 40.04 8.31 2.72
C LEU A 74 40.92 9.09 1.73
N GLN A 75 41.80 8.40 1.02
CA GLN A 75 42.82 9.01 0.16
C GLN A 75 42.61 8.60 -1.30
N GLY A 76 42.39 9.57 -2.18
CA GLY A 76 42.47 9.40 -3.64
C GLY A 76 43.74 10.04 -4.18
N SER A 77 43.62 10.82 -5.27
CA SER A 77 44.67 11.75 -5.72
C SER A 77 44.99 12.82 -4.67
N THR A 78 43.97 13.25 -3.92
CA THR A 78 44.08 14.08 -2.72
C THR A 78 43.33 13.42 -1.56
N LEU A 79 43.62 13.87 -0.33
CA LEU A 79 42.88 13.43 0.85
C LEU A 79 41.44 13.95 0.75
N VAL A 80 40.47 13.06 0.95
CA VAL A 80 39.04 13.41 0.95
C VAL A 80 38.66 13.96 2.32
N THR A 81 38.10 15.17 2.33
CA THR A 81 37.52 15.79 3.54
C THR A 81 36.09 15.33 3.74
N GLY A 82 35.65 15.20 4.98
CA GLY A 82 34.33 14.68 5.30
C GLY A 82 33.99 14.76 6.79
N THR A 83 32.72 14.55 7.13
CA THR A 83 32.35 14.40 8.54
C THR A 83 32.56 12.95 8.95
N VAL A 84 33.25 12.71 10.07
CA VAL A 84 33.39 11.38 10.65
C VAL A 84 32.43 11.27 11.84
N SER A 85 31.63 10.22 11.87
CA SER A 85 30.71 9.91 12.95
C SER A 85 30.80 8.43 13.33
N PHE A 86 30.32 8.09 14.52
CA PHE A 86 30.27 6.72 15.01
C PHE A 86 28.94 6.48 15.74
N SER A 87 28.26 5.36 15.45
CA SER A 87 27.01 4.97 16.09
C SER A 87 26.88 3.45 16.17
N GLY A 88 26.57 2.94 17.37
CA GLY A 88 26.53 1.49 17.64
C GLY A 88 27.90 0.86 17.42
N THR A 89 28.04 0.08 16.36
CA THR A 89 29.31 -0.55 15.93
C THR A 89 29.85 0.00 14.61
N THR A 90 29.26 1.08 14.08
CA THR A 90 29.54 1.57 12.73
C THR A 90 30.17 2.96 12.74
N ALA A 91 31.36 3.08 12.17
CA ALA A 91 31.96 4.37 11.80
C ALA A 91 31.54 4.78 10.39
N THR A 92 31.20 6.04 10.19
CA THR A 92 30.82 6.60 8.88
C THR A 92 31.68 7.83 8.58
N LEU A 93 32.29 7.86 7.40
CA LEU A 93 32.87 9.04 6.79
C LEU A 93 31.97 9.50 5.65
N ASP A 94 31.41 10.71 5.79
CA ASP A 94 30.59 11.38 4.79
C ASP A 94 31.42 12.46 4.07
N PRO A 95 31.87 12.22 2.82
CA PRO A 95 32.64 13.21 2.06
C PRO A 95 31.90 14.55 1.91
N THR A 96 32.60 15.68 2.04
CA THR A 96 31.99 17.02 1.85
C THR A 96 31.68 17.33 0.38
N SER A 97 32.34 16.63 -0.54
CA SER A 97 32.16 16.74 -1.98
C SER A 97 32.12 15.33 -2.60
N PRO A 98 31.46 15.14 -3.75
CA PRO A 98 31.50 13.86 -4.46
C PRO A 98 32.94 13.41 -4.75
N LEU A 99 33.16 12.11 -4.63
CA LEU A 99 34.38 11.43 -5.05
C LEU A 99 34.62 11.69 -6.55
N SER A 100 35.88 11.89 -6.93
CA SER A 100 36.31 11.94 -8.32
C SER A 100 36.01 10.63 -9.04
N ALA A 101 35.58 10.71 -10.30
CA ALA A 101 35.32 9.56 -11.16
C ALA A 101 36.61 8.84 -11.58
N ASN A 102 36.50 7.56 -11.94
CA ASN A 102 37.62 6.71 -12.38
C ASN A 102 38.85 6.79 -11.45
N THR A 103 38.63 6.90 -10.15
CA THR A 103 39.68 7.12 -9.15
C THR A 103 39.68 5.97 -8.15
N THR A 104 40.85 5.40 -7.89
CA THR A 104 41.05 4.45 -6.79
C THR A 104 41.28 5.21 -5.49
N TYR A 105 40.47 4.90 -4.49
CA TYR A 105 40.58 5.40 -3.12
C TYR A 105 41.16 4.33 -2.20
N THR A 106 41.92 4.78 -1.21
CA THR A 106 42.43 3.98 -0.09
C THR A 106 41.79 4.47 1.20
N GLY A 107 40.96 3.64 1.81
CA GLY A 107 40.42 3.87 3.15
C GLY A 107 41.39 3.36 4.21
N LYS A 108 41.46 4.07 5.34
CA LYS A 108 42.26 3.66 6.50
C LYS A 108 41.58 4.01 7.82
N ILE A 109 41.50 3.03 8.71
CA ILE A 109 41.24 3.22 10.15
C ILE A 109 42.57 3.04 10.88
N LYS A 110 42.97 4.05 11.65
CA LYS A 110 44.25 4.03 12.38
C LYS A 110 44.11 3.36 13.74
N THR A 111 45.22 2.81 14.22
CA THR A 111 45.40 2.31 15.61
C THR A 111 45.07 3.31 16.72
N SER A 112 44.84 4.59 16.40
CA SER A 112 44.41 5.60 17.38
C SER A 112 42.94 5.43 17.83
N VAL A 113 42.12 4.67 17.10
CA VAL A 113 40.74 4.37 17.53
C VAL A 113 40.75 3.35 18.68
N LYS A 114 39.85 3.52 19.65
CA LYS A 114 39.77 2.68 20.84
C LYS A 114 38.34 2.24 21.15
N ASP A 115 38.18 1.12 21.84
CA ASP A 115 36.91 0.72 22.45
C ASP A 115 36.56 1.57 23.68
N VAL A 116 35.42 1.28 24.29
CA VAL A 116 34.94 1.94 25.52
C VAL A 116 35.76 1.56 26.77
N MET A 117 36.55 0.48 26.72
CA MET A 117 37.48 0.04 27.77
C MET A 117 38.90 0.64 27.60
N GLY A 118 39.17 1.29 26.47
CA GLY A 118 40.45 1.92 26.13
C GLY A 118 41.41 1.05 25.30
N ASN A 119 41.03 -0.15 24.87
CA ASN A 119 41.85 -0.99 23.99
C ASN A 119 41.87 -0.40 22.58
N ALA A 120 43.05 -0.32 21.98
CA ALA A 120 43.24 0.22 20.65
C ALA A 120 43.10 -0.87 19.58
N LEU A 121 42.70 -0.46 18.37
CA LEU A 121 42.88 -1.29 17.18
C LEU A 121 44.36 -1.67 17.04
N GLN A 122 44.67 -2.96 16.87
CA GLN A 122 46.06 -3.45 16.95
C GLN A 122 46.93 -3.04 15.75
N VAL A 123 46.31 -2.93 14.57
CA VAL A 123 46.98 -2.57 13.31
C VAL A 123 46.11 -1.62 12.51
N ASP A 124 46.71 -0.67 11.79
CA ASP A 124 45.97 0.17 10.85
C ASP A 124 45.24 -0.73 9.85
N TYR A 125 43.92 -0.63 9.80
CA TYR A 125 43.12 -1.35 8.82
C TYR A 125 43.07 -0.54 7.53
N VAL A 126 43.50 -1.14 6.41
CA VAL A 126 43.61 -0.47 5.12
C VAL A 126 42.88 -1.28 4.05
N TRP A 127 42.08 -0.60 3.24
CA TRP A 127 41.38 -1.19 2.10
C TRP A 127 41.33 -0.23 0.93
N THR A 128 41.02 -0.74 -0.26
CA THR A 128 40.90 0.08 -1.46
C THR A 128 39.58 -0.16 -2.17
N PHE A 129 39.13 0.82 -2.97
CA PHE A 129 38.02 0.68 -3.92
C PHE A 129 38.18 1.69 -5.06
N SER A 130 37.46 1.50 -6.17
CA SER A 130 37.52 2.38 -7.33
C SER A 130 36.14 2.91 -7.73
N THR A 131 36.05 4.21 -7.98
CA THR A 131 34.84 4.85 -8.51
C THR A 131 34.65 4.60 -10.00
N GLY A 132 33.39 4.62 -10.45
CA GLY A 132 33.04 4.48 -11.88
C GLY A 132 33.27 5.76 -12.71
N SER A 133 32.99 5.67 -14.02
CA SER A 133 32.99 6.82 -14.95
C SER A 133 31.75 7.71 -14.75
N THR A 134 31.87 9.01 -15.07
CA THR A 134 30.71 9.90 -15.16
C THR A 134 29.84 9.52 -16.35
N VAL A 135 28.56 9.22 -16.10
CA VAL A 135 27.55 9.07 -17.16
C VAL A 135 26.93 10.43 -17.45
N THR A 136 27.05 10.91 -18.68
CA THR A 136 26.51 12.22 -19.09
C THR A 136 25.08 12.08 -19.59
N PRO A 137 24.13 12.88 -19.09
CA PRO A 137 22.76 12.86 -19.59
C PRO A 137 22.68 13.43 -21.02
N MET A 138 21.79 12.88 -21.82
CA MET A 138 21.49 13.31 -23.19
C MET A 138 19.99 13.23 -23.45
N VAL A 139 19.45 14.17 -24.22
CA VAL A 139 18.12 14.06 -24.80
C VAL A 139 18.21 13.15 -26.03
N ILE A 140 17.40 12.09 -26.07
CA ILE A 140 17.39 11.08 -27.13
C ILE A 140 16.17 11.17 -28.05
N GLU A 141 15.07 11.79 -27.58
CA GLU A 141 13.84 11.96 -28.36
C GLU A 141 13.11 13.25 -27.93
N THR A 142 12.38 13.88 -28.86
CA THR A 142 11.47 15.00 -28.57
C THR A 142 10.12 14.81 -29.22
N ASP A 143 9.06 15.29 -28.57
CA ASP A 143 7.71 15.39 -29.13
C ASP A 143 7.17 16.82 -28.90
N PRO A 144 6.88 17.62 -29.93
CA PRO A 144 7.08 17.31 -31.34
C PRO A 144 8.53 17.04 -31.71
N LEU A 145 8.71 16.27 -32.78
CA LEU A 145 10.02 16.09 -33.41
C LEU A 145 10.57 17.44 -33.88
N ASN A 146 11.90 17.57 -33.92
CA ASN A 146 12.54 18.79 -34.40
C ASN A 146 12.09 19.12 -35.84
N ASN A 147 11.68 20.36 -36.07
CA ASN A 147 11.07 20.88 -37.29
C ASN A 147 9.71 20.26 -37.68
N ALA A 148 9.00 19.62 -36.75
CA ALA A 148 7.64 19.14 -37.01
C ALA A 148 6.71 20.31 -37.41
N THR A 149 5.81 20.05 -38.35
CA THR A 149 4.78 21.00 -38.80
C THR A 149 3.39 20.47 -38.49
N ASN A 150 2.36 21.32 -38.61
CA ASN A 150 0.98 20.97 -38.30
C ASN A 150 0.77 20.44 -36.87
N VAL A 151 1.57 20.93 -35.92
CA VAL A 151 1.44 20.56 -34.51
C VAL A 151 0.13 21.11 -33.93
N PHE A 152 -0.60 20.29 -33.19
CA PHE A 152 -1.85 20.72 -32.56
C PHE A 152 -1.66 21.88 -31.57
N LEU A 153 -2.65 22.76 -31.49
CA LEU A 153 -2.56 23.94 -30.60
C LEU A 153 -2.54 23.57 -29.11
N ASN A 154 -3.08 22.42 -28.73
CA ASN A 154 -3.06 21.87 -27.37
C ASN A 154 -1.97 20.80 -27.16
N LYS A 155 -0.91 20.81 -27.97
CA LYS A 155 0.20 19.86 -27.83
C LYS A 155 0.94 20.05 -26.50
N VAL A 156 1.22 18.94 -25.81
CA VAL A 156 2.17 18.90 -24.69
C VAL A 156 3.54 18.61 -25.31
N VAL A 157 4.52 19.43 -24.96
CA VAL A 157 5.87 19.30 -25.50
C VAL A 157 6.67 18.40 -24.56
N ALA A 158 7.36 17.38 -25.08
CA ALA A 158 8.08 16.39 -24.31
C ALA A 158 9.49 16.16 -24.83
N ALA A 159 10.36 15.68 -23.94
CA ALA A 159 11.71 15.23 -24.26
C ALA A 159 12.06 13.99 -23.42
N GLU A 160 12.67 12.99 -24.05
CA GLU A 160 13.16 11.78 -23.39
C GLU A 160 14.68 11.84 -23.18
N PHE A 161 15.14 11.47 -22.00
CA PHE A 161 16.55 11.37 -21.67
C PHE A 161 17.04 9.92 -21.75
N ASN A 162 18.32 9.72 -22.04
CA ASN A 162 18.97 8.41 -22.02
C ASN A 162 19.07 7.76 -20.62
N MET A 163 18.75 8.51 -19.56
CA MET A 163 18.83 8.05 -18.18
C MET A 163 17.85 8.83 -17.28
N PRO A 164 17.53 8.30 -16.09
CA PRO A 164 16.82 9.06 -15.06
C PRO A 164 17.56 10.34 -14.65
N MET A 165 16.82 11.42 -14.50
CA MET A 165 17.29 12.75 -14.19
C MET A 165 16.91 13.14 -12.76
N ASN A 166 17.60 14.13 -12.20
CA ASN A 166 17.18 14.74 -10.95
C ASN A 166 15.94 15.61 -11.21
N GLN A 167 14.78 15.13 -10.75
CA GLN A 167 13.47 15.76 -10.92
C GLN A 167 13.45 17.23 -10.49
N ALA A 168 14.16 17.62 -9.42
CA ALA A 168 14.18 19.00 -8.94
C ALA A 168 14.82 19.98 -9.95
N THR A 169 15.72 19.48 -10.80
CA THR A 169 16.39 20.28 -11.84
C THR A 169 15.61 20.35 -13.15
N VAL A 170 14.62 19.48 -13.35
CA VAL A 170 13.71 19.47 -14.50
C VAL A 170 12.48 20.33 -14.16
N ASN A 171 12.59 21.64 -14.36
CA ASN A 171 11.57 22.61 -13.98
C ASN A 171 11.40 23.69 -15.05
N ALA A 172 10.46 24.62 -14.85
CA ALA A 172 10.13 25.67 -15.83
C ALA A 172 11.26 26.69 -16.09
N THR A 173 12.32 26.72 -15.29
CA THR A 173 13.52 27.52 -15.57
C THR A 173 14.43 26.81 -16.58
N ASN A 174 14.51 25.48 -16.50
CA ASN A 174 15.45 24.69 -17.29
C ASN A 174 14.81 24.00 -18.50
N PHE A 175 13.49 23.84 -18.54
CA PHE A 175 12.74 23.41 -19.73
C PHE A 175 11.76 24.53 -20.12
N THR A 176 12.10 25.26 -21.16
CA THR A 176 11.38 26.45 -21.60
C THR A 176 10.83 26.29 -23.01
N LEU A 177 9.72 26.98 -23.29
CA LEU A 177 9.10 27.11 -24.61
C LEU A 177 8.98 28.60 -24.96
N LYS A 178 9.41 28.99 -26.16
CA LYS A 178 9.39 30.38 -26.63
C LYS A 178 8.74 30.53 -27.99
N GLN A 179 8.03 31.64 -28.17
CA GLN A 179 7.57 32.16 -29.46
C GLN A 179 8.47 33.34 -29.84
N GLY A 180 9.48 33.08 -30.69
CA GLY A 180 10.54 34.06 -30.92
C GLY A 180 11.26 34.41 -29.62
N THR A 181 11.18 35.67 -29.18
CA THR A 181 11.77 36.12 -27.92
C THR A 181 10.84 35.99 -26.71
N ASN A 182 9.53 35.80 -26.93
CA ASN A 182 8.52 35.75 -25.88
C ASN A 182 8.47 34.36 -25.24
N SER A 183 8.44 34.31 -23.91
CA SER A 183 8.29 33.04 -23.18
C SER A 183 6.83 32.62 -23.13
N VAL A 184 6.56 31.35 -23.41
CA VAL A 184 5.24 30.74 -23.27
C VAL A 184 5.09 30.27 -21.84
N ALA A 185 3.98 30.64 -21.18
CA ALA A 185 3.67 30.14 -19.86
C ALA A 185 3.23 28.67 -19.91
N GLY A 186 3.67 27.88 -18.93
CA GLY A 186 3.35 26.47 -18.85
C GLY A 186 3.88 25.83 -17.58
N THR A 187 3.51 24.58 -17.37
CA THR A 187 3.98 23.76 -16.25
C THR A 187 4.94 22.69 -16.76
N VAL A 188 5.97 22.40 -15.96
CA VAL A 188 6.93 21.32 -16.27
C VAL A 188 6.72 20.18 -15.30
N THR A 189 6.59 18.97 -15.83
CA THR A 189 6.54 17.73 -15.06
C THR A 189 7.58 16.74 -15.58
N TYR A 190 7.96 15.78 -14.75
CA TYR A 190 8.97 14.76 -15.08
C TYR A 190 8.51 13.41 -14.55
N ASN A 191 8.56 12.37 -15.39
CA ASN A 191 8.20 11.01 -15.03
C ASN A 191 9.11 10.00 -15.74
N GLY A 192 9.73 9.10 -14.97
CA GLY A 192 10.67 8.10 -15.48
C GLY A 192 11.90 8.76 -16.09
N THR A 193 11.98 8.74 -17.43
CA THR A 193 13.03 9.39 -18.23
C THR A 193 12.51 10.55 -19.09
N LYS A 194 11.21 10.90 -18.98
CA LYS A 194 10.56 11.90 -19.84
C LYS A 194 10.22 13.18 -19.07
N ALA A 195 10.58 14.32 -19.64
CA ALA A 195 10.11 15.64 -19.21
C ALA A 195 8.98 16.12 -20.11
N TYR A 196 8.00 16.80 -19.53
CA TYR A 196 6.83 17.34 -20.22
C TYR A 196 6.65 18.82 -19.86
N PHE A 197 6.42 19.65 -20.87
CA PHE A 197 6.02 21.04 -20.78
C PHE A 197 4.58 21.16 -21.28
N VAL A 198 3.66 21.50 -20.38
CA VAL A 198 2.24 21.70 -20.69
C VAL A 198 1.96 23.20 -20.78
N PRO A 199 1.71 23.77 -21.97
CA PRO A 199 1.33 25.17 -22.11
C PRO A 199 0.06 25.50 -21.30
N SER A 200 0.04 26.64 -20.61
CA SER A 200 -1.12 27.04 -19.79
C SER A 200 -2.31 27.51 -20.63
N ILE A 201 -2.05 27.89 -21.88
CA ILE A 201 -3.04 28.26 -22.89
C ILE A 201 -2.71 27.53 -24.20
N ALA A 202 -3.71 27.36 -25.06
CA ALA A 202 -3.49 26.83 -26.39
C ALA A 202 -2.47 27.70 -27.16
N LEU A 203 -1.57 27.05 -27.88
CA LEU A 203 -0.57 27.69 -28.72
C LEU A 203 -1.23 28.45 -29.87
N THR A 204 -0.55 29.45 -30.41
CA THR A 204 -1.06 30.26 -31.52
C THR A 204 -0.94 29.50 -32.83
N VAL A 205 -1.90 29.71 -33.74
CA VAL A 205 -1.93 29.04 -35.06
C VAL A 205 -0.72 29.41 -35.93
N ASN A 206 -0.28 28.50 -36.80
CA ASN A 206 0.77 28.72 -37.81
C ASN A 206 2.04 29.42 -37.28
N THR A 207 2.45 29.08 -36.06
CA THR A 207 3.49 29.78 -35.31
C THR A 207 4.68 28.84 -35.04
N VAL A 208 5.90 29.35 -35.23
CA VAL A 208 7.13 28.65 -34.85
C VAL A 208 7.40 28.83 -33.36
N TYR A 209 7.58 27.71 -32.67
CA TYR A 209 8.01 27.66 -31.28
C TYR A 209 9.40 27.04 -31.16
N THR A 210 10.18 27.52 -30.21
CA THR A 210 11.50 26.99 -29.85
C THR A 210 11.45 26.47 -28.42
N SER A 211 11.76 25.20 -28.24
CA SER A 211 11.92 24.59 -26.92
C SER A 211 13.40 24.50 -26.56
N THR A 212 13.71 24.64 -25.28
CA THR A 212 15.09 24.55 -24.79
C THR A 212 15.14 23.82 -23.46
N ILE A 213 15.98 22.79 -23.39
CA ILE A 213 16.42 22.17 -22.14
C ILE A 213 17.84 22.65 -21.85
N THR A 214 18.04 23.33 -20.72
CA THR A 214 19.33 23.96 -20.40
C THR A 214 20.31 22.99 -19.73
N THR A 215 21.59 23.36 -19.67
CA THR A 215 22.61 22.68 -18.85
C THR A 215 22.34 22.74 -17.33
N GLY A 216 21.31 23.46 -16.89
CA GLY A 216 20.84 23.44 -15.51
C GLY A 216 20.18 22.11 -15.13
N VAL A 217 19.72 21.31 -16.09
CA VAL A 217 19.20 19.95 -15.85
C VAL A 217 20.35 18.98 -15.57
N LYS A 218 20.23 18.21 -14.49
CA LYS A 218 21.25 17.27 -14.01
C LYS A 218 20.70 15.85 -13.85
N ASN A 219 21.54 14.85 -14.00
CA ASN A 219 21.20 13.48 -13.59
C ASN A 219 21.18 13.34 -12.06
N ILE A 220 20.79 12.17 -11.56
CA ILE A 220 20.72 11.90 -10.11
C ILE A 220 22.09 12.05 -9.42
N GLN A 221 23.19 11.83 -10.14
CA GLN A 221 24.56 12.02 -9.67
C GLN A 221 25.05 13.48 -9.79
N GLY A 222 24.19 14.43 -10.18
CA GLY A 222 24.53 15.85 -10.26
C GLY A 222 25.29 16.29 -11.53
N THR A 223 25.46 15.40 -12.51
CA THR A 223 26.10 15.70 -13.80
C THR A 223 25.10 16.42 -14.72
N SER A 224 25.47 17.59 -15.23
CA SER A 224 24.65 18.39 -16.15
C SER A 224 24.64 17.82 -17.59
N LEU A 225 23.64 18.24 -18.38
CA LEU A 225 23.74 18.14 -19.85
C LEU A 225 25.02 18.82 -20.36
N ALA A 226 25.63 18.26 -21.40
CA ALA A 226 26.85 18.81 -21.99
C ALA A 226 26.63 20.19 -22.64
N ASN A 227 25.48 20.39 -23.29
CA ASN A 227 25.07 21.63 -23.92
C ASN A 227 23.57 21.83 -23.72
N ASN A 228 23.08 23.06 -23.92
CA ASN A 228 21.64 23.29 -24.03
C ASN A 228 21.12 22.50 -25.25
N PHE A 229 20.05 21.75 -25.04
CA PHE A 229 19.35 21.05 -26.11
C PHE A 229 18.21 21.93 -26.63
N VAL A 230 18.22 22.24 -27.92
CA VAL A 230 17.27 23.18 -28.55
C VAL A 230 16.63 22.52 -29.75
N TRP A 231 15.30 22.63 -29.86
CA TRP A 231 14.55 22.18 -31.04
C TRP A 231 13.37 23.11 -31.31
N THR A 232 12.87 23.05 -32.55
CA THR A 232 11.77 23.89 -33.01
C THR A 232 10.61 23.05 -33.55
N PHE A 233 9.41 23.62 -33.56
CA PHE A 233 8.25 23.06 -34.25
C PHE A 233 7.28 24.17 -34.66
N THR A 234 6.40 23.87 -35.62
CA THR A 234 5.41 24.81 -36.16
C THR A 234 4.00 24.28 -35.94
N THR A 235 3.17 25.08 -35.27
CA THR A 235 1.76 24.75 -35.04
C THR A 235 0.95 24.82 -36.33
N GLY A 236 -0.11 24.02 -36.41
CA GLY A 236 -1.12 24.08 -37.47
C GLY A 236 -2.27 25.02 -37.10
N THR A 237 -3.50 24.60 -37.43
CA THR A 237 -4.73 25.38 -37.20
C THR A 237 -5.74 24.70 -36.27
N THR A 238 -5.49 23.46 -35.85
CA THR A 238 -6.47 22.64 -35.11
C THR A 238 -6.00 22.30 -33.70
N SER A 239 -6.96 22.17 -32.79
CA SER A 239 -6.78 21.50 -31.50
C SER A 239 -7.28 20.07 -31.60
N GLY A 240 -6.53 19.12 -31.06
CA GLY A 240 -6.97 17.73 -30.97
C GLY A 240 -8.04 17.55 -29.87
N PRO A 241 -8.83 16.46 -29.91
CA PRO A 241 -9.68 16.07 -28.78
C PRO A 241 -8.87 15.96 -27.49
N SER A 242 -9.56 16.04 -26.34
CA SER A 242 -8.96 15.93 -25.01
C SER A 242 -9.81 15.06 -24.10
N VAL A 243 -9.18 14.43 -23.12
CA VAL A 243 -9.87 13.77 -22.00
C VAL A 243 -10.16 14.84 -20.96
N VAL A 244 -11.43 14.97 -20.58
CA VAL A 244 -11.94 16.00 -19.67
C VAL A 244 -12.14 15.45 -18.27
N THR A 245 -12.58 14.20 -18.16
CA THR A 245 -12.82 13.51 -16.89
C THR A 245 -12.30 12.09 -16.93
N THR A 246 -11.87 11.58 -15.79
CA THR A 246 -11.53 10.18 -15.58
C THR A 246 -12.14 9.70 -14.28
N ASP A 247 -12.58 8.44 -14.25
CA ASP A 247 -12.97 7.75 -13.03
C ASP A 247 -12.39 6.33 -13.05
N PRO A 248 -11.44 5.98 -12.17
CA PRO A 248 -10.91 6.81 -11.09
C PRO A 248 -10.16 8.06 -11.58
N GLU A 249 -10.23 9.12 -10.78
CA GLU A 249 -9.46 10.35 -11.02
C GLU A 249 -7.95 10.09 -10.92
N ASN A 250 -7.15 10.91 -11.60
CA ASN A 250 -5.70 10.79 -11.57
C ASN A 250 -5.13 10.91 -10.14
N ASN A 251 -4.23 10.00 -9.79
CA ASN A 251 -3.62 9.81 -8.47
C ASN A 251 -4.60 9.51 -7.33
N SER A 252 -5.85 9.16 -7.62
CA SER A 252 -6.78 8.70 -6.60
C SER A 252 -6.28 7.40 -5.94
N SER A 253 -6.65 7.19 -4.69
CA SER A 253 -6.29 6.00 -3.91
C SER A 253 -7.53 5.40 -3.25
N GLY A 254 -7.44 4.16 -2.78
CA GLY A 254 -8.59 3.49 -2.14
C GLY A 254 -9.64 3.00 -3.13
N ILE A 255 -9.25 2.82 -4.40
CA ILE A 255 -10.18 2.41 -5.45
C ILE A 255 -10.64 0.95 -5.24
N ALA A 256 -11.94 0.74 -5.38
CA ALA A 256 -12.56 -0.58 -5.28
C ALA A 256 -12.01 -1.53 -6.35
N LEU A 257 -11.87 -2.81 -6.01
CA LEU A 257 -11.23 -3.79 -6.91
C LEU A 257 -12.10 -4.15 -8.13
N ASN A 258 -13.41 -3.99 -8.04
CA ASN A 258 -14.36 -4.22 -9.14
C ASN A 258 -14.66 -2.94 -9.94
N LYS A 259 -13.82 -1.91 -9.83
CA LYS A 259 -14.05 -0.61 -10.45
C LYS A 259 -14.05 -0.71 -11.98
N THR A 260 -15.11 -0.20 -12.61
CA THR A 260 -15.12 0.17 -14.03
C THR A 260 -14.31 1.44 -14.22
N ILE A 261 -13.36 1.42 -15.13
CA ILE A 261 -12.51 2.57 -15.45
C ILE A 261 -13.17 3.34 -16.59
N THR A 262 -13.38 4.64 -16.44
CA THR A 262 -14.03 5.47 -17.45
C THR A 262 -13.21 6.72 -17.78
N ALA A 263 -13.39 7.21 -19.01
CA ALA A 263 -12.80 8.46 -19.48
C ALA A 263 -13.81 9.21 -20.36
N GLY A 264 -14.05 10.48 -20.04
CA GLY A 264 -14.91 11.37 -20.81
C GLY A 264 -14.09 12.26 -21.75
N PHE A 265 -14.45 12.29 -23.03
CA PHE A 265 -13.80 13.11 -24.06
C PHE A 265 -14.52 14.46 -24.27
N SER A 266 -13.79 15.45 -24.76
CA SER A 266 -14.33 16.80 -25.05
C SER A 266 -15.24 16.86 -26.28
N VAL A 267 -15.15 15.86 -27.15
CA VAL A 267 -15.97 15.70 -28.36
C VAL A 267 -16.27 14.21 -28.56
N GLU A 268 -17.22 13.89 -29.43
CA GLU A 268 -17.48 12.50 -29.80
C GLU A 268 -16.28 11.90 -30.56
N MET A 269 -15.82 10.75 -30.06
CA MET A 269 -14.78 9.93 -30.65
C MET A 269 -15.36 8.96 -31.69
N ASP A 270 -14.55 8.55 -32.67
CA ASP A 270 -14.89 7.47 -33.59
C ASP A 270 -14.82 6.13 -32.83
N PRO A 271 -15.95 5.43 -32.60
CA PRO A 271 -15.97 4.21 -31.82
C PRO A 271 -15.10 3.09 -32.39
N THR A 272 -14.83 3.09 -33.70
CA THR A 272 -13.98 2.07 -34.34
C THR A 272 -12.50 2.22 -33.98
N THR A 273 -12.10 3.42 -33.53
CA THR A 273 -10.73 3.71 -33.07
C THR A 273 -10.56 3.53 -31.57
N ILE A 274 -11.65 3.23 -30.84
CA ILE A 274 -11.66 3.02 -29.40
C ILE A 274 -11.65 1.52 -29.11
N SER A 275 -10.48 0.97 -28.81
CA SER A 275 -10.28 -0.47 -28.63
C SER A 275 -9.12 -0.77 -27.69
N ASN A 276 -8.82 -2.05 -27.46
CA ASN A 276 -7.71 -2.48 -26.59
C ASN A 276 -6.32 -2.12 -27.15
N SER A 277 -6.22 -1.61 -28.39
CA SER A 277 -4.98 -1.03 -28.93
C SER A 277 -4.82 0.46 -28.60
N THR A 278 -5.92 1.16 -28.29
CA THR A 278 -5.93 2.60 -28.04
C THR A 278 -6.24 2.97 -26.60
N PHE A 279 -6.84 2.06 -25.82
CA PHE A 279 -6.91 2.14 -24.36
C PHE A 279 -6.21 0.93 -23.75
N THR A 280 -5.34 1.16 -22.76
CA THR A 280 -4.73 0.10 -21.97
C THR A 280 -4.79 0.43 -20.48
N LEU A 281 -4.93 -0.62 -19.66
CA LEU A 281 -4.75 -0.55 -18.20
C LEU A 281 -3.62 -1.51 -17.82
N LYS A 282 -2.63 -1.05 -17.05
CA LYS A 282 -1.45 -1.84 -16.66
C LYS A 282 -1.18 -1.77 -15.17
N ASN A 283 -0.71 -2.87 -14.59
CA ASN A 283 0.00 -2.92 -13.31
C ASN A 283 1.49 -3.07 -13.62
N GLY A 284 2.26 -1.99 -13.46
CA GLY A 284 3.64 -1.95 -13.94
C GLY A 284 3.71 -2.23 -15.45
N THR A 285 4.36 -3.32 -15.85
CA THR A 285 4.46 -3.76 -17.26
C THR A 285 3.36 -4.73 -17.68
N THR A 286 2.60 -5.27 -16.73
CA THR A 286 1.57 -6.29 -16.99
C THR A 286 0.26 -5.64 -17.41
N ALA A 287 -0.24 -5.98 -18.59
CA ALA A 287 -1.55 -5.52 -19.06
C ALA A 287 -2.69 -6.22 -18.31
N VAL A 288 -3.72 -5.45 -17.95
CA VAL A 288 -4.97 -5.95 -17.38
C VAL A 288 -5.94 -6.23 -18.52
N ALA A 289 -6.48 -7.43 -18.57
CA ALA A 289 -7.51 -7.79 -19.54
C ALA A 289 -8.86 -7.15 -19.15
N GLY A 290 -9.62 -6.70 -20.14
CA GLY A 290 -10.94 -6.10 -19.93
C GLY A 290 -11.71 -5.92 -21.23
N ALA A 291 -13.00 -5.62 -21.07
CA ALA A 291 -13.89 -5.26 -22.16
C ALA A 291 -14.01 -3.74 -22.25
N ILE A 292 -13.93 -3.21 -23.47
CA ILE A 292 -14.16 -1.78 -23.75
C ILE A 292 -15.56 -1.60 -24.33
N SER A 293 -16.25 -0.58 -23.85
CA SER A 293 -17.43 -0.01 -24.49
C SER A 293 -17.29 1.50 -24.61
N TYR A 294 -17.99 2.08 -25.58
CA TYR A 294 -17.99 3.51 -25.83
C TYR A 294 -19.41 3.98 -26.14
N SER A 295 -19.88 5.02 -25.46
CA SER A 295 -21.22 5.59 -25.65
C SER A 295 -21.22 7.10 -25.41
N GLY A 296 -21.85 7.86 -26.31
CA GLY A 296 -21.81 9.32 -26.31
C GLY A 296 -20.37 9.82 -26.42
N THR A 297 -19.86 10.44 -25.35
CA THR A 297 -18.48 10.91 -25.21
C THR A 297 -17.66 10.13 -24.19
N THR A 298 -18.17 9.00 -23.68
CA THR A 298 -17.55 8.26 -22.57
C THR A 298 -17.07 6.87 -23.00
N LEU A 299 -15.78 6.61 -22.80
CA LEU A 299 -15.21 5.26 -22.82
C LEU A 299 -15.40 4.62 -21.44
N SER A 300 -15.76 3.33 -21.42
CA SER A 300 -15.77 2.48 -20.24
C SER A 300 -14.93 1.22 -20.48
N PHE A 301 -14.06 0.89 -19.55
CA PHE A 301 -13.25 -0.33 -19.50
C PHE A 301 -13.62 -1.13 -18.25
N ILE A 302 -14.09 -2.35 -18.44
CA ILE A 302 -14.45 -3.28 -17.37
C ILE A 302 -13.39 -4.37 -17.32
N PRO A 303 -12.54 -4.43 -16.27
CA PRO A 303 -11.59 -5.52 -16.08
C PRO A 303 -12.29 -6.89 -16.08
N THR A 304 -11.72 -7.90 -16.73
CA THR A 304 -12.30 -9.27 -16.74
C THR A 304 -12.15 -9.99 -15.40
N SER A 305 -11.28 -9.49 -14.52
CA SER A 305 -11.09 -9.96 -13.16
C SER A 305 -10.92 -8.76 -12.23
N PRO A 306 -11.27 -8.86 -10.95
CA PRO A 306 -11.04 -7.80 -9.98
C PRO A 306 -9.57 -7.35 -9.99
N LEU A 307 -9.35 -6.05 -9.86
CA LEU A 307 -8.04 -5.44 -9.70
C LEU A 307 -7.37 -5.96 -8.42
N ILE A 308 -6.05 -6.00 -8.42
CA ILE A 308 -5.23 -6.43 -7.28
C ILE A 308 -5.22 -5.32 -6.24
N ALA A 309 -5.30 -5.67 -4.97
CA ALA A 309 -5.29 -4.72 -3.85
C ALA A 309 -3.92 -4.07 -3.65
N GLY A 310 -3.90 -2.89 -3.05
CA GLY A 310 -2.70 -2.10 -2.77
C GLY A 310 -1.81 -1.84 -3.98
N THR A 311 -2.39 -1.88 -5.17
CA THR A 311 -1.69 -1.88 -6.44
C THR A 311 -1.99 -0.58 -7.17
N THR A 312 -0.94 0.08 -7.65
CA THR A 312 -1.06 1.23 -8.55
C THR A 312 -1.25 0.74 -9.98
N TYR A 313 -2.32 1.19 -10.60
CA TYR A 313 -2.62 0.96 -12.01
C TYR A 313 -2.37 2.22 -12.81
N THR A 314 -1.88 2.03 -14.04
CA THR A 314 -1.68 3.08 -15.04
C THR A 314 -2.64 2.82 -16.20
N ALA A 315 -3.54 3.74 -16.45
CA ALA A 315 -4.38 3.75 -17.62
C ALA A 315 -3.79 4.69 -18.68
N THR A 316 -3.93 4.33 -19.95
CA THR A 316 -3.39 5.10 -21.08
C THR A 316 -4.38 5.06 -22.24
N ILE A 317 -4.73 6.24 -22.76
CA ILE A 317 -5.39 6.41 -24.05
C ILE A 317 -4.37 6.98 -25.04
N SER A 318 -4.11 6.28 -26.14
CA SER A 318 -3.08 6.68 -27.09
C SER A 318 -3.58 7.66 -28.16
N THR A 319 -2.64 8.35 -28.81
CA THR A 319 -2.88 9.21 -29.99
C THR A 319 -3.50 8.49 -31.19
N ALA A 320 -3.62 7.16 -31.18
CA ALA A 320 -4.35 6.43 -32.21
C ALA A 320 -5.89 6.56 -32.07
N ALA A 321 -6.40 7.00 -30.91
CA ALA A 321 -7.82 7.33 -30.73
C ALA A 321 -8.16 8.64 -31.46
N LYS A 322 -9.19 8.60 -32.32
CA LYS A 322 -9.58 9.73 -33.19
C LYS A 322 -11.03 10.13 -32.97
N ASN A 323 -11.34 11.38 -33.29
CA ASN A 323 -12.73 11.83 -33.41
C ASN A 323 -13.36 11.43 -34.75
N LEU A 324 -14.66 11.69 -34.91
CA LEU A 324 -15.41 11.38 -36.15
C LEU A 324 -14.86 12.09 -37.39
N ALA A 325 -14.11 13.19 -37.23
CA ALA A 325 -13.43 13.89 -38.32
C ALA A 325 -12.04 13.31 -38.64
N GLY A 326 -11.61 12.25 -37.94
CA GLY A 326 -10.31 11.60 -38.09
C GLY A 326 -9.17 12.30 -37.35
N THR A 327 -9.45 13.31 -36.54
CA THR A 327 -8.44 14.04 -35.76
C THR A 327 -8.05 13.23 -34.51
N PRO A 328 -6.77 12.86 -34.35
CA PRO A 328 -6.29 12.12 -33.18
C PRO A 328 -6.19 13.01 -31.94
N LEU A 329 -6.10 12.38 -30.75
CA LEU A 329 -5.62 13.07 -29.55
C LEU A 329 -4.27 13.75 -29.83
N ALA A 330 -4.04 14.92 -29.25
CA ALA A 330 -2.79 15.65 -29.43
C ALA A 330 -1.60 14.95 -28.73
N ASN A 331 -1.87 14.23 -27.64
CA ASN A 331 -0.89 13.50 -26.85
C ASN A 331 -1.57 12.25 -26.28
N ASP A 332 -0.78 11.24 -25.91
CA ASP A 332 -1.29 10.15 -25.09
C ASP A 332 -1.79 10.72 -23.75
N TYR A 333 -2.93 10.24 -23.28
CA TYR A 333 -3.48 10.61 -21.98
C TYR A 333 -3.21 9.49 -20.98
N VAL A 334 -2.38 9.77 -19.98
CA VAL A 334 -1.93 8.80 -18.97
C VAL A 334 -2.38 9.28 -17.60
N TRP A 335 -3.00 8.38 -16.84
CA TRP A 335 -3.34 8.64 -15.44
C TRP A 335 -3.13 7.38 -14.61
N ASN A 336 -2.87 7.61 -13.33
CA ASN A 336 -2.67 6.55 -12.36
C ASN A 336 -3.77 6.55 -11.32
N PHE A 337 -4.04 5.40 -10.73
CA PHE A 337 -4.82 5.31 -9.50
C PHE A 337 -4.35 4.11 -8.70
N SER A 338 -4.56 4.12 -7.39
CA SER A 338 -4.17 3.01 -6.52
C SER A 338 -5.40 2.36 -5.91
N THR A 339 -5.47 1.05 -6.00
CA THR A 339 -6.45 0.27 -5.24
C THR A 339 -6.12 0.33 -3.76
N SER A 340 -7.11 0.10 -2.90
CA SER A 340 -6.95 0.14 -1.44
C SER A 340 -5.82 -0.79 -0.96
N SER A 341 -4.83 -0.23 -0.23
CA SER A 341 -3.61 -0.92 0.27
C SER A 341 -3.70 -1.43 1.71
N ASN A 342 -4.58 -0.85 2.53
CA ASN A 342 -4.74 -1.25 3.92
C ASN A 342 -5.87 -2.27 4.09
N LEU A 343 -5.56 -3.34 4.82
CA LEU A 343 -6.50 -4.15 5.60
C LEU A 343 -6.88 -3.45 6.92
N VAL A 344 -7.14 -2.14 6.88
CA VAL A 344 -7.77 -1.42 7.99
C VAL A 344 -9.10 -0.92 7.46
N GLY A 345 -10.18 -1.60 7.84
CA GLY A 345 -11.54 -1.29 7.38
C GLY A 345 -12.13 -2.24 6.33
N ASN A 346 -11.53 -3.42 6.09
CA ASN A 346 -12.16 -4.50 5.31
C ASN A 346 -13.22 -5.26 6.14
N THR A 347 -14.12 -4.52 6.79
CA THR A 347 -15.39 -5.11 7.19
C THR A 347 -16.19 -5.36 5.91
N VAL A 348 -16.92 -6.47 5.82
CA VAL A 348 -17.83 -6.67 4.68
C VAL A 348 -18.87 -5.54 4.70
N ASN A 349 -18.81 -4.66 3.70
CA ASN A 349 -19.71 -3.52 3.60
C ASN A 349 -21.12 -4.00 3.22
N LEU A 350 -22.05 -3.92 4.17
CA LEU A 350 -23.44 -4.33 4.00
C LEU A 350 -24.29 -3.29 3.25
N GLY A 351 -23.79 -2.06 3.06
CA GLY A 351 -24.53 -0.98 2.42
C GLY A 351 -25.92 -0.80 3.03
N SER A 352 -26.94 -0.69 2.20
CA SER A 352 -28.32 -0.57 2.66
C SER A 352 -28.88 -1.85 3.32
N ALA A 353 -28.20 -3.00 3.21
CA ALA A 353 -28.55 -4.21 3.95
C ALA A 353 -28.22 -4.11 5.46
N GLU A 354 -27.36 -3.15 5.86
CA GLU A 354 -26.89 -3.00 7.24
C GLU A 354 -28.01 -2.75 8.26
N LYS A 355 -29.10 -2.12 7.84
CA LYS A 355 -30.25 -1.81 8.71
C LYS A 355 -31.11 -3.02 9.06
N PHE A 356 -30.96 -4.13 8.34
CA PHE A 356 -31.79 -5.31 8.52
C PHE A 356 -31.15 -6.30 9.51
N GLY A 357 -31.95 -6.75 10.47
CA GLY A 357 -31.65 -7.90 11.32
C GLY A 357 -31.99 -9.20 10.60
N ILE A 358 -33.02 -9.15 9.75
CA ILE A 358 -33.41 -10.24 8.85
C ILE A 358 -33.61 -9.66 7.45
N LEU A 359 -32.97 -10.24 6.44
CA LEU A 359 -33.24 -9.95 5.03
C LEU A 359 -33.29 -11.28 4.27
N SER A 360 -34.43 -11.62 3.67
CA SER A 360 -34.64 -12.94 3.03
C SER A 360 -35.03 -12.83 1.55
N GLY A 361 -34.97 -13.96 0.84
CA GLY A 361 -35.40 -14.07 -0.56
C GLY A 361 -36.87 -14.49 -0.70
N VAL A 362 -37.28 -15.54 0.01
CA VAL A 362 -38.57 -16.20 -0.21
C VAL A 362 -39.53 -16.22 0.98
N GLY A 363 -39.04 -16.07 2.23
CA GLY A 363 -39.91 -16.07 3.41
C GLY A 363 -39.20 -15.70 4.71
N VAL A 364 -39.97 -15.21 5.67
CA VAL A 364 -39.56 -15.03 7.07
C VAL A 364 -40.62 -15.64 7.96
N SER A 365 -40.28 -16.60 8.82
CA SER A 365 -41.26 -17.21 9.71
C SER A 365 -40.80 -17.28 11.16
N ASN A 366 -41.73 -17.04 12.08
CA ASN A 366 -41.62 -17.39 13.48
C ASN A 366 -42.62 -18.51 13.80
N ASN A 367 -42.14 -19.74 13.94
CA ASN A 367 -43.00 -20.92 14.01
C ASN A 367 -43.63 -21.10 15.40
N ALA A 368 -42.98 -20.65 16.47
CA ALA A 368 -43.46 -20.71 17.84
C ALA A 368 -42.79 -19.64 18.72
N GLY A 369 -43.33 -19.39 19.92
CA GLY A 369 -42.69 -18.52 20.91
C GLY A 369 -42.67 -17.02 20.58
N PHE A 370 -42.11 -16.23 21.49
CA PHE A 370 -42.10 -14.76 21.43
C PHE A 370 -40.74 -14.24 20.96
N SER A 371 -40.47 -14.34 19.66
CA SER A 371 -39.21 -13.84 19.11
C SER A 371 -39.14 -12.31 19.09
N VAL A 372 -37.92 -11.78 19.23
CA VAL A 372 -37.67 -10.34 19.31
C VAL A 372 -36.53 -9.95 18.38
N ILE A 373 -36.79 -8.96 17.51
CA ILE A 373 -35.76 -8.31 16.69
C ILE A 373 -35.56 -6.90 17.25
N ASN A 374 -34.35 -6.59 17.73
CA ASN A 374 -34.04 -5.34 18.42
C ASN A 374 -33.25 -4.35 17.55
N ASN A 375 -33.79 -3.14 17.38
CA ASN A 375 -33.16 -1.99 16.74
C ASN A 375 -32.75 -2.21 15.28
N MET A 376 -33.49 -3.06 14.56
CA MET A 376 -33.24 -3.42 13.17
C MET A 376 -34.53 -3.78 12.44
N ASP A 377 -34.49 -3.68 11.12
CA ASP A 377 -35.61 -3.99 10.24
C ASP A 377 -35.67 -5.48 9.85
N VAL A 378 -36.85 -5.91 9.39
CA VAL A 378 -37.08 -7.21 8.73
C VAL A 378 -37.50 -6.93 7.29
N GLY A 379 -36.79 -7.53 6.33
CA GLY A 379 -37.01 -7.33 4.91
C GLY A 379 -37.18 -8.64 4.16
N ILE A 380 -38.05 -8.64 3.15
CA ILE A 380 -38.19 -9.74 2.19
C ILE A 380 -38.24 -9.21 0.77
N SER A 381 -37.35 -9.71 -0.10
CA SER A 381 -37.39 -9.42 -1.53
C SER A 381 -36.63 -10.50 -2.33
N PRO A 382 -37.20 -11.01 -3.44
CA PRO A 382 -38.44 -10.57 -4.09
C PRO A 382 -39.74 -11.08 -3.43
N GLY A 383 -39.65 -11.93 -2.40
CA GLY A 383 -40.83 -12.44 -1.68
C GLY A 383 -41.74 -11.34 -1.13
N VAL A 384 -42.99 -11.71 -0.88
CA VAL A 384 -44.11 -10.79 -0.57
C VAL A 384 -44.50 -10.84 0.90
N ARG A 385 -45.33 -9.89 1.36
CA ARG A 385 -45.73 -9.74 2.76
C ARG A 385 -46.43 -10.98 3.32
N SER A 386 -47.22 -11.69 2.51
CA SER A 386 -47.89 -12.92 2.95
C SER A 386 -46.91 -14.07 3.28
N SER A 387 -45.66 -13.98 2.81
CA SER A 387 -44.58 -14.91 3.17
C SER A 387 -43.87 -14.55 4.48
N ILE A 388 -44.32 -13.51 5.18
CA ILE A 388 -43.90 -13.17 6.54
C ILE A 388 -44.95 -13.68 7.52
N THR A 389 -44.62 -14.70 8.30
CA THR A 389 -45.55 -15.37 9.21
C THR A 389 -45.05 -15.38 10.66
N GLY A 390 -45.97 -15.39 11.62
CA GLY A 390 -45.64 -15.43 13.06
C GLY A 390 -45.25 -14.07 13.68
N PHE A 391 -45.59 -12.95 13.02
CA PHE A 391 -45.46 -11.58 13.52
C PHE A 391 -46.85 -10.92 13.61
N PRO A 392 -47.61 -11.03 14.71
CA PRO A 392 -47.29 -11.62 16.02
C PRO A 392 -47.34 -13.17 16.07
N PRO A 393 -46.80 -13.84 17.13
CA PRO A 393 -46.31 -13.29 18.41
C PRO A 393 -44.90 -12.70 18.40
N ALA A 394 -44.12 -12.86 17.33
CA ALA A 394 -42.84 -12.18 17.22
C ALA A 394 -43.03 -10.67 17.10
N VAL A 395 -42.09 -9.92 17.66
CA VAL A 395 -42.12 -8.44 17.69
C VAL A 395 -40.82 -7.85 17.18
N ILE A 396 -40.92 -6.63 16.65
CA ILE A 396 -39.78 -5.80 16.28
C ILE A 396 -39.79 -4.58 17.19
N ILE A 397 -38.66 -4.33 17.84
CA ILE A 397 -38.44 -3.17 18.70
C ILE A 397 -37.57 -2.17 17.93
N ASN A 398 -38.05 -0.93 17.78
CA ASN A 398 -37.34 0.15 17.08
C ASN A 398 -36.90 -0.23 15.65
N GLY A 399 -37.78 -0.89 14.91
CA GLY A 399 -37.58 -1.27 13.51
C GLY A 399 -38.93 -1.55 12.84
N ALA A 400 -38.91 -1.90 11.56
CA ALA A 400 -40.11 -2.16 10.78
C ALA A 400 -40.01 -3.45 9.94
N ILE A 401 -41.17 -3.94 9.51
CA ILE A 401 -41.26 -5.01 8.50
C ILE A 401 -41.47 -4.37 7.14
N TYR A 402 -40.69 -4.77 6.15
CA TYR A 402 -40.78 -4.35 4.75
C TYR A 402 -40.88 -5.56 3.82
N ALA A 403 -41.81 -5.51 2.87
CA ALA A 403 -41.99 -6.51 1.83
C ALA A 403 -42.02 -5.90 0.43
N SER A 404 -41.73 -6.71 -0.59
CA SER A 404 -41.60 -6.23 -1.97
C SER A 404 -42.89 -5.64 -2.56
N ASP A 405 -44.05 -6.07 -2.04
CA ASP A 405 -45.40 -5.65 -2.43
C ASP A 405 -46.00 -4.54 -1.54
N ASP A 406 -45.23 -3.99 -0.59
CA ASP A 406 -45.66 -2.85 0.21
C ASP A 406 -45.76 -1.59 -0.66
N THR A 407 -46.97 -1.02 -0.75
CA THR A 407 -47.26 0.20 -1.53
C THR A 407 -47.06 1.48 -0.73
N ALA A 408 -46.98 1.39 0.60
CA ALA A 408 -46.73 2.50 1.51
C ALA A 408 -45.74 2.08 2.61
N PRO A 409 -44.72 2.90 2.93
CA PRO A 409 -44.34 4.14 2.26
C PRO A 409 -43.93 3.95 0.79
N VAL A 410 -43.92 5.02 -0.02
CA VAL A 410 -43.46 4.92 -1.41
C VAL A 410 -41.96 4.58 -1.46
N GLY A 411 -41.56 3.69 -2.38
CA GLY A 411 -40.15 3.34 -2.61
C GLY A 411 -39.62 2.12 -1.84
N ILE A 412 -40.46 1.39 -1.08
CA ILE A 412 -40.03 0.18 -0.36
C ILE A 412 -39.46 -0.89 -1.30
N ALA A 413 -40.10 -1.14 -2.44
CA ALA A 413 -39.60 -2.10 -3.43
C ALA A 413 -38.18 -1.74 -3.94
N ALA A 414 -37.91 -0.46 -4.20
CA ALA A 414 -36.59 0.01 -4.64
C ALA A 414 -35.55 -0.11 -3.52
N LEU A 415 -35.92 0.25 -2.30
CA LEU A 415 -35.10 0.10 -1.10
C LEU A 415 -34.72 -1.35 -0.84
N LEU A 416 -35.65 -2.29 -0.95
CA LEU A 416 -35.39 -3.71 -0.78
C LEU A 416 -34.56 -4.26 -1.93
N THR A 417 -34.81 -3.82 -3.17
CA THR A 417 -33.99 -4.20 -4.33
C THR A 417 -32.54 -3.77 -4.13
N GLN A 418 -32.30 -2.54 -3.69
CA GLN A 418 -30.96 -2.04 -3.37
C GLN A 418 -30.33 -2.84 -2.21
N ALA A 419 -31.08 -3.13 -1.15
CA ALA A 419 -30.57 -3.92 -0.03
C ALA A 419 -30.19 -5.36 -0.44
N LYS A 420 -30.93 -5.99 -1.36
CA LYS A 420 -30.58 -7.31 -1.91
C LYS A 420 -29.36 -7.26 -2.83
N LEU A 421 -29.19 -6.17 -3.57
CA LEU A 421 -27.99 -5.92 -4.37
C LEU A 421 -26.77 -5.73 -3.46
N ASP A 422 -26.88 -4.90 -2.42
CA ASP A 422 -25.80 -4.65 -1.47
C ASP A 422 -25.44 -5.93 -0.69
N LEU A 423 -26.44 -6.73 -0.28
CA LEU A 423 -26.22 -8.06 0.31
C LEU A 423 -25.49 -8.99 -0.67
N THR A 424 -25.82 -8.95 -1.96
CA THR A 424 -25.11 -9.74 -2.98
C THR A 424 -23.66 -9.30 -3.11
N ASN A 425 -23.40 -7.99 -3.13
CA ASN A 425 -22.05 -7.44 -3.18
C ASN A 425 -21.24 -7.83 -1.94
N ALA A 426 -21.84 -7.70 -0.75
CA ALA A 426 -21.27 -8.13 0.52
C ALA A 426 -20.92 -9.63 0.53
N TYR A 427 -21.83 -10.48 0.08
CA TYR A 427 -21.63 -11.92 -0.02
C TYR A 427 -20.45 -12.26 -0.96
N LEU A 428 -20.43 -11.69 -2.17
CA LEU A 428 -19.39 -11.96 -3.16
C LEU A 428 -18.03 -11.44 -2.71
N PHE A 429 -18.00 -10.29 -2.02
CA PHE A 429 -16.79 -9.77 -1.39
C PHE A 429 -16.26 -10.74 -0.32
N ALA A 430 -17.13 -11.22 0.58
CA ALA A 430 -16.75 -12.16 1.62
C ALA A 430 -16.25 -13.49 1.04
N GLU A 431 -16.94 -14.04 0.03
CA GLU A 431 -16.59 -15.29 -0.66
C GLU A 431 -15.25 -15.20 -1.41
N GLY A 432 -14.97 -14.04 -2.02
CA GLY A 432 -13.75 -13.76 -2.78
C GLY A 432 -12.60 -13.18 -1.97
N ALA A 433 -12.77 -12.93 -0.67
CA ALA A 433 -11.75 -12.32 0.16
C ALA A 433 -10.46 -13.17 0.20
N SER A 434 -9.31 -12.57 -0.09
CA SER A 434 -8.01 -13.28 -0.17
C SER A 434 -6.86 -12.46 0.41
N TYR A 435 -7.19 -11.41 1.16
CA TYR A 435 -6.22 -10.52 1.79
C TYR A 435 -5.61 -11.25 3.00
N SER A 436 -4.37 -11.72 2.87
CA SER A 436 -3.77 -12.87 3.58
C SER A 436 -4.24 -14.22 3.03
N ALA A 437 -3.30 -15.15 2.86
CA ALA A 437 -3.62 -16.51 2.42
C ALA A 437 -4.69 -17.09 3.35
N PRO A 438 -5.90 -17.42 2.85
CA PRO A 438 -6.96 -17.89 3.72
C PRO A 438 -6.52 -19.09 4.53
N ILE A 439 -6.75 -19.03 5.84
CA ILE A 439 -6.46 -20.14 6.75
C ILE A 439 -7.48 -21.22 6.43
N THR A 440 -7.00 -22.37 5.93
CA THR A 440 -7.88 -23.49 5.64
C THR A 440 -8.38 -24.09 6.95
N VAL A 441 -9.70 -24.16 7.10
CA VAL A 441 -10.40 -24.81 8.20
C VAL A 441 -11.35 -25.85 7.65
N SER A 442 -11.62 -26.90 8.42
CA SER A 442 -12.58 -27.93 8.02
C SER A 442 -13.18 -28.60 9.24
N GLY A 443 -14.42 -29.10 9.09
CA GLY A 443 -15.12 -29.82 10.15
C GLY A 443 -15.45 -28.94 11.36
N ASP A 444 -15.36 -29.52 12.55
CA ASP A 444 -15.71 -28.87 13.82
C ASP A 444 -14.63 -27.88 14.31
N GLN A 445 -15.07 -26.66 14.61
CA GLN A 445 -14.26 -25.58 15.18
C GLN A 445 -14.57 -25.34 16.66
N GLY A 446 -15.45 -26.13 17.28
CA GLY A 446 -15.71 -26.06 18.72
C GLY A 446 -14.42 -26.22 19.54
N GLY A 447 -14.30 -25.41 20.59
CA GLY A 447 -13.14 -25.41 21.48
C GLY A 447 -11.90 -24.67 20.96
N LYS A 448 -11.94 -24.12 19.73
CA LYS A 448 -10.83 -23.36 19.16
C LYS A 448 -10.88 -21.88 19.56
N THR A 449 -9.71 -21.25 19.56
CA THR A 449 -9.55 -19.80 19.65
C THR A 449 -8.92 -19.29 18.37
N LEU A 450 -9.61 -18.40 17.66
CA LEU A 450 -9.21 -17.89 16.36
C LEU A 450 -8.93 -16.38 16.45
N VAL A 451 -7.77 -15.96 15.93
CA VAL A 451 -7.43 -14.53 15.79
C VAL A 451 -8.07 -13.94 14.54
N ALA A 452 -7.99 -12.62 14.37
CA ALA A 452 -8.46 -11.92 13.17
C ALA A 452 -7.94 -12.57 11.88
N GLY A 453 -8.78 -12.71 10.86
CA GLY A 453 -8.36 -13.31 9.60
C GLY A 453 -9.48 -13.88 8.73
N ILE A 454 -9.06 -14.44 7.59
CA ILE A 454 -9.93 -15.11 6.63
C ILE A 454 -9.79 -16.62 6.82
N TYR A 455 -10.90 -17.29 7.05
CA TYR A 455 -10.97 -18.73 7.30
C TYR A 455 -11.78 -19.40 6.20
N LYS A 456 -11.16 -20.32 5.46
CA LYS A 456 -11.79 -20.96 4.30
C LYS A 456 -12.05 -22.44 4.55
N SER A 457 -13.29 -22.86 4.38
CA SER A 457 -13.73 -24.26 4.37
C SER A 457 -14.29 -24.64 3.00
N THR A 458 -13.77 -25.73 2.44
CA THR A 458 -14.28 -26.33 1.19
C THR A 458 -15.48 -27.25 1.43
N SER A 459 -15.86 -27.47 2.68
CA SER A 459 -16.98 -28.30 3.10
C SER A 459 -17.83 -27.60 4.16
N THR A 460 -18.80 -28.32 4.73
CA THR A 460 -19.58 -27.83 5.87
C THR A 460 -18.68 -27.48 7.05
N LEU A 461 -18.90 -26.31 7.65
CA LEU A 461 -18.20 -25.85 8.84
C LEU A 461 -19.12 -25.98 10.06
N LEU A 462 -18.59 -26.56 11.14
CA LEU A 462 -19.38 -26.93 12.32
C LEU A 462 -18.81 -26.24 13.57
N VAL A 463 -19.65 -25.93 14.55
CA VAL A 463 -19.24 -25.55 15.91
C VAL A 463 -20.08 -26.36 16.90
N GLN A 464 -19.49 -27.44 17.43
CA GLN A 464 -20.21 -28.43 18.23
C GLN A 464 -19.48 -28.79 19.53
N ASN A 465 -18.24 -29.28 19.44
CA ASN A 465 -17.49 -29.77 20.60
C ASN A 465 -16.81 -28.63 21.38
N GLY A 466 -17.63 -27.81 22.04
CA GLY A 466 -17.19 -26.64 22.80
C GLY A 466 -17.41 -25.33 22.06
N ASP A 467 -17.12 -24.21 22.72
CA ASP A 467 -17.33 -22.87 22.16
C ASP A 467 -16.18 -22.46 21.25
N LEU A 468 -16.49 -21.78 20.16
CA LEU A 468 -15.51 -21.12 19.31
C LEU A 468 -15.27 -19.70 19.83
N THR A 469 -14.02 -19.38 20.20
CA THR A 469 -13.64 -18.05 20.67
C THR A 469 -12.94 -17.26 19.57
N LEU A 470 -13.42 -16.06 19.26
CA LEU A 470 -12.77 -15.11 18.35
C LEU A 470 -12.09 -14.03 19.19
N THR A 471 -10.77 -13.92 19.09
CA THR A 471 -9.97 -13.04 19.95
C THR A 471 -9.20 -12.00 19.14
N GLY A 472 -9.41 -10.73 19.45
CA GLY A 472 -8.77 -9.62 18.76
C GLY A 472 -9.30 -8.28 19.25
N SER A 473 -8.81 -7.20 18.64
CA SER A 473 -9.18 -5.82 18.96
C SER A 473 -10.58 -5.44 18.45
N ALA A 474 -11.06 -4.25 18.84
CA ALA A 474 -12.34 -3.71 18.36
C ALA A 474 -12.35 -3.36 16.85
N THR A 475 -11.18 -3.31 16.22
CA THR A 475 -11.03 -3.05 14.78
C THR A 475 -10.74 -4.30 13.95
N ASP A 476 -10.53 -5.43 14.61
CA ASP A 476 -10.19 -6.69 13.96
C ASP A 476 -11.41 -7.31 13.28
N VAL A 477 -11.17 -8.06 12.20
CA VAL A 477 -12.21 -8.64 11.34
C VAL A 477 -12.02 -10.15 11.18
N TRP A 478 -13.14 -10.87 11.15
CA TRP A 478 -13.21 -12.29 10.83
C TRP A 478 -14.12 -12.52 9.63
N ILE A 479 -13.60 -13.21 8.62
CA ILE A 479 -14.40 -13.64 7.46
C ILE A 479 -14.28 -15.16 7.35
N PHE A 480 -15.40 -15.85 7.55
CA PHE A 480 -15.53 -17.28 7.31
C PHE A 480 -16.13 -17.52 5.93
N GLN A 481 -15.36 -18.15 5.05
CA GLN A 481 -15.77 -18.59 3.70
C GLN A 481 -16.10 -20.07 3.76
N VAL A 482 -17.38 -20.40 3.76
CA VAL A 482 -17.85 -21.78 3.88
C VAL A 482 -18.48 -22.19 2.56
N ALA A 483 -17.85 -23.09 1.82
CA ALA A 483 -18.35 -23.52 0.51
C ALA A 483 -19.72 -24.24 0.56
N SER A 484 -20.07 -24.82 1.71
CA SER A 484 -21.32 -25.54 1.93
C SER A 484 -22.13 -24.93 3.09
N ALA A 485 -22.58 -25.75 4.04
CA ALA A 485 -23.41 -25.31 5.16
C ALA A 485 -22.56 -24.86 6.36
N PHE A 486 -23.08 -23.93 7.15
CA PHE A 486 -22.54 -23.60 8.46
C PHE A 486 -23.52 -24.03 9.54
N THR A 487 -23.06 -24.69 10.61
CA THR A 487 -23.96 -25.17 11.67
C THR A 487 -23.33 -25.04 13.05
N THR A 488 -24.08 -24.45 13.99
CA THR A 488 -23.84 -24.52 15.43
C THR A 488 -24.85 -25.47 16.06
N VAL A 489 -24.51 -26.06 17.22
CA VAL A 489 -25.45 -26.93 17.98
C VAL A 489 -25.96 -26.27 19.27
N GLY A 490 -25.17 -25.38 19.89
CA GLY A 490 -25.54 -24.62 21.09
C GLY A 490 -25.67 -25.45 22.38
N GLY A 491 -26.06 -24.78 23.48
CA GLY A 491 -26.16 -25.38 24.82
C GLY A 491 -24.87 -25.27 25.64
N ALA A 492 -24.36 -26.39 26.17
CA ALA A 492 -23.13 -26.43 26.97
C ALA A 492 -21.84 -26.23 26.14
N GLY A 493 -21.95 -26.18 24.82
CA GLY A 493 -20.90 -25.91 23.83
C GLY A 493 -21.53 -25.44 22.52
N GLY A 494 -20.73 -25.19 21.47
CA GLY A 494 -21.26 -24.77 20.17
C GLY A 494 -21.61 -23.28 20.06
N ASN A 495 -21.25 -22.45 21.04
CA ASN A 495 -21.46 -21.01 20.98
C ASN A 495 -20.32 -20.29 20.26
N ILE A 496 -20.58 -19.07 19.80
CA ILE A 496 -19.55 -18.13 19.33
C ILE A 496 -19.29 -17.11 20.44
N LYS A 497 -18.02 -16.97 20.85
CA LYS A 497 -17.59 -16.04 21.90
C LYS A 497 -16.63 -15.01 21.33
N LEU A 498 -16.72 -13.78 21.82
CA LEU A 498 -15.78 -12.72 21.50
C LEU A 498 -14.90 -12.42 22.72
N SER A 499 -13.60 -12.19 22.50
CA SER A 499 -12.65 -11.79 23.53
C SER A 499 -11.64 -10.76 23.00
N GLY A 500 -10.88 -10.12 23.90
CA GLY A 500 -9.82 -9.17 23.51
C GLY A 500 -10.30 -7.80 23.01
N GLY A 501 -11.61 -7.57 22.94
CA GLY A 501 -12.21 -6.35 22.38
C GLY A 501 -12.94 -6.56 21.06
N ALA A 502 -12.92 -7.79 20.51
CA ALA A 502 -13.62 -8.14 19.28
C ALA A 502 -15.12 -7.79 19.33
N LEU A 503 -15.65 -7.30 18.21
CA LEU A 503 -17.04 -6.85 18.08
C LEU A 503 -17.78 -7.67 17.01
N ALA A 504 -19.02 -8.05 17.30
CA ALA A 504 -19.86 -8.86 16.41
C ALA A 504 -20.06 -8.22 15.03
N LYS A 505 -20.13 -6.89 14.97
CA LYS A 505 -20.26 -6.16 13.70
C LYS A 505 -19.11 -6.42 12.73
N ASN A 506 -17.95 -6.89 13.20
CA ASN A 506 -16.78 -7.21 12.39
C ASN A 506 -16.63 -8.72 12.07
N VAL A 507 -17.60 -9.56 12.43
CA VAL A 507 -17.57 -11.00 12.18
C VAL A 507 -18.57 -11.34 11.07
N TYR A 508 -18.09 -12.05 10.03
CA TYR A 508 -18.88 -12.38 8.85
C TYR A 508 -18.80 -13.86 8.50
N TRP A 509 -19.96 -14.47 8.29
CA TRP A 509 -20.13 -15.88 7.97
C TRP A 509 -20.75 -16.00 6.59
N GLN A 510 -19.92 -16.14 5.55
CA GLN A 510 -20.39 -16.38 4.20
C GLN A 510 -20.56 -17.88 3.98
N THR A 511 -21.76 -18.29 3.57
CA THR A 511 -22.09 -19.72 3.40
C THR A 511 -22.65 -20.00 2.00
N GLY A 512 -22.01 -20.90 1.27
CA GLY A 512 -22.39 -21.34 -0.08
C GLY A 512 -23.71 -22.10 -0.14
N SER A 513 -24.29 -22.49 1.00
CA SER A 513 -25.64 -23.04 1.09
C SER A 513 -26.45 -22.37 2.21
N SER A 514 -26.96 -23.15 3.16
CA SER A 514 -27.76 -22.69 4.30
C SER A 514 -26.92 -22.60 5.58
N ALA A 515 -27.40 -21.81 6.54
CA ALA A 515 -26.83 -21.73 7.88
C ALA A 515 -27.85 -22.19 8.94
N THR A 516 -27.39 -22.92 9.94
CA THR A 516 -28.21 -23.37 11.07
C THR A 516 -27.58 -22.90 12.37
N ILE A 517 -28.30 -22.08 13.12
CA ILE A 517 -27.94 -21.66 14.47
C ILE A 517 -28.70 -22.57 15.43
N GLY A 518 -28.03 -23.56 16.02
CA GLY A 518 -28.67 -24.60 16.84
C GLY A 518 -29.33 -24.08 18.11
N ASP A 519 -30.11 -24.95 18.75
CA ASP A 519 -30.87 -24.62 19.96
C ASP A 519 -29.97 -24.06 21.06
N TYR A 520 -30.46 -23.05 21.78
CA TYR A 520 -29.73 -22.36 22.87
C TYR A 520 -28.36 -21.77 22.46
N THR A 521 -28.03 -21.67 21.16
CA THR A 521 -26.77 -21.05 20.72
C THR A 521 -26.76 -19.57 21.06
N LYS A 522 -25.65 -19.10 21.64
CA LYS A 522 -25.26 -17.69 21.66
C LYS A 522 -24.35 -17.42 20.46
N PHE A 523 -24.89 -16.68 19.50
CA PHE A 523 -24.24 -16.42 18.22
C PHE A 523 -23.76 -14.97 18.11
N GLU A 524 -22.57 -14.78 17.57
CA GLU A 524 -21.94 -13.47 17.38
C GLU A 524 -21.52 -13.33 15.92
N GLY A 525 -22.04 -12.31 15.23
CA GLY A 525 -21.66 -11.98 13.86
C GLY A 525 -22.80 -11.92 12.85
N ASN A 526 -22.45 -11.65 11.59
CA ASN A 526 -23.38 -11.44 10.49
C ASN A 526 -23.34 -12.65 9.54
N ILE A 527 -24.48 -13.32 9.34
CA ILE A 527 -24.59 -14.43 8.39
C ILE A 527 -24.99 -13.89 7.03
N LEU A 528 -24.22 -14.28 6.01
CA LEU A 528 -24.48 -14.05 4.59
C LEU A 528 -24.69 -15.40 3.91
N ALA A 529 -25.91 -15.93 3.96
CA ALA A 529 -26.22 -17.25 3.42
C ALA A 529 -26.70 -17.16 1.97
N LEU A 530 -26.22 -18.07 1.12
CA LEU A 530 -26.74 -18.18 -0.25
C LEU A 530 -28.19 -18.64 -0.24
N GLN A 531 -28.52 -19.61 0.61
CA GLN A 531 -29.85 -20.21 0.73
C GLN A 531 -30.54 -19.75 2.03
N SER A 532 -31.00 -20.68 2.88
CA SER A 532 -31.83 -20.38 4.03
C SER A 532 -31.02 -20.25 5.32
N ILE A 533 -31.57 -19.55 6.31
CA ILE A 533 -31.03 -19.48 7.66
C ILE A 533 -32.08 -20.02 8.63
N THR A 534 -31.71 -20.94 9.51
CA THR A 534 -32.59 -21.47 10.56
C THR A 534 -32.02 -21.16 11.93
N MET A 535 -32.83 -20.53 12.78
CA MET A 535 -32.55 -20.34 14.20
C MET A 535 -33.34 -21.36 15.02
N GLY A 536 -32.61 -22.23 15.70
CA GLY A 536 -33.08 -23.23 16.65
C GLY A 536 -33.66 -22.59 17.91
N ALA A 537 -34.38 -23.37 18.71
CA ALA A 537 -35.15 -22.88 19.83
C ALA A 537 -34.26 -22.16 20.86
N TYR A 538 -34.70 -21.00 21.36
CA TYR A 538 -34.00 -20.24 22.40
C TYR A 538 -32.60 -19.73 22.02
N SER A 539 -32.21 -19.80 20.74
CA SER A 539 -30.97 -19.20 20.29
C SER A 539 -31.06 -17.68 20.24
N THR A 540 -29.94 -17.03 20.56
CA THR A 540 -29.77 -15.58 20.55
C THR A 540 -28.64 -15.20 19.61
N ALA A 541 -28.82 -14.13 18.84
CA ALA A 541 -27.81 -13.60 17.95
C ALA A 541 -27.56 -12.12 18.21
N ASN A 542 -26.31 -11.77 18.44
CA ASN A 542 -25.82 -10.41 18.33
C ASN A 542 -25.23 -10.26 16.93
N GLY A 543 -26.04 -9.78 15.98
CA GLY A 543 -25.76 -10.06 14.58
C GLY A 543 -26.91 -9.85 13.62
N ARG A 544 -26.76 -10.40 12.40
CA ARG A 544 -27.73 -10.30 11.31
C ARG A 544 -27.92 -11.64 10.61
N MET A 545 -29.15 -11.92 10.16
CA MET A 545 -29.55 -13.12 9.44
C MET A 545 -29.94 -12.75 8.00
N LEU A 546 -28.95 -12.74 7.10
CA LEU A 546 -29.12 -12.24 5.73
C LEU A 546 -29.06 -13.40 4.72
N ALA A 547 -30.23 -13.84 4.25
CA ALA A 547 -30.42 -14.89 3.27
C ALA A 547 -30.60 -14.30 1.86
N ARG A 548 -29.74 -14.68 0.92
CA ARG A 548 -29.80 -14.21 -0.48
C ARG A 548 -31.01 -14.76 -1.21
N ASN A 549 -31.17 -16.09 -1.23
CA ASN A 549 -32.24 -16.73 -1.99
C ASN A 549 -33.29 -17.37 -1.08
N GLY A 550 -32.89 -17.89 0.07
CA GLY A 550 -33.75 -18.71 0.93
C GLY A 550 -34.61 -17.92 1.92
N ALA A 551 -35.17 -18.68 2.86
CA ALA A 551 -35.98 -18.17 3.95
C ALA A 551 -35.14 -17.96 5.22
N VAL A 552 -35.62 -17.11 6.13
CA VAL A 552 -35.14 -17.05 7.51
C VAL A 552 -36.23 -17.60 8.42
N VAL A 553 -35.91 -18.68 9.14
CA VAL A 553 -36.86 -19.44 9.98
C VAL A 553 -36.42 -19.38 11.42
N MET A 554 -37.25 -18.80 12.28
CA MET A 554 -37.15 -18.88 13.74
C MET A 554 -38.07 -20.00 14.23
N THR A 555 -37.49 -21.04 14.80
CA THR A 555 -38.21 -22.27 15.17
C THR A 555 -39.01 -22.11 16.46
N HIS A 556 -38.56 -21.25 17.37
CA HIS A 556 -39.23 -20.92 18.62
C HIS A 556 -38.89 -19.48 19.05
N THR A 557 -38.71 -19.25 20.36
CA THR A 557 -38.36 -17.94 20.92
C THR A 557 -36.90 -17.64 20.58
N ASN A 558 -36.66 -16.67 19.72
CA ASN A 558 -35.34 -16.23 19.30
C ASN A 558 -35.14 -14.74 19.56
N ILE A 559 -33.90 -14.33 19.83
CA ILE A 559 -33.56 -12.91 20.01
C ILE A 559 -32.48 -12.54 19.01
N ILE A 560 -32.73 -11.52 18.20
CA ILE A 560 -31.75 -10.95 17.27
C ILE A 560 -31.53 -9.49 17.67
N SER A 561 -30.30 -9.13 18.04
CA SER A 561 -29.91 -7.80 18.48
C SER A 561 -28.86 -7.19 17.57
N LYS A 562 -28.93 -5.86 17.41
CA LYS A 562 -27.98 -5.10 16.59
C LYS A 562 -26.55 -5.25 17.12
N PRO A 563 -25.58 -5.65 16.26
CA PRO A 563 -24.20 -5.91 16.66
C PRO A 563 -23.30 -4.68 16.78
#